data_AF-A0A8T8TVE4-F1
#
_entry.id   AF-A0A8T8TVE4-F1
#
_cell.length_a   1.000
_cell.length_b   1.000
_cell.length_c   1.000
_cell.angle_alpha   90.00
_cell.angle_beta   90.00
_cell.angle_gamma   90.00
#
_symmetry.space_group_name_H-M   'P 1'
#
loop_
_entity.id
_entity.type
_entity.pdbx_description
1 polymer ?
#
loop_
_entity_poly.entity_id
_entity_poly.type
_entity_poly.pdbx_seq_one_letter_code
_entity_poly.pdbx_strand_id
1 'polypeptide(L)'
;MSQPALPSRANIASRSANAPAALIRPCCLRCSKRLASEPDLRCRKLNNRSVCERCRRLNKPCHAVPQACIGRLNKLMRRIDAALTHPNGSAEKAAAIATCKTFQAQYSSRVEAVVRATRAPINLQNLGQAILTGIAQMQSTLDGINDVLRYSVSYCFDIHACTKLMPCGLIYHLSLVVIPTTTTKMMTGWRVQKRL
;
A
#
# COMPACT_ATOMS: atom_id res chain seq x y z
N MET A 1 -19.64 -18.84 -37.88
CA MET A 1 -20.17 -18.36 -36.59
C MET A 1 -18.97 -18.05 -35.70
N SER A 2 -18.59 -16.78 -35.59
CA SER A 2 -17.35 -16.34 -34.94
C SER A 2 -17.65 -15.85 -33.54
N GLN A 3 -17.06 -16.49 -32.52
CA GLN A 3 -17.17 -16.06 -31.12
C GLN A 3 -16.29 -14.82 -30.86
N PRO A 4 -16.80 -13.78 -30.18
CA PRO A 4 -15.98 -12.63 -29.77
C PRO A 4 -15.09 -13.00 -28.58
N ALA A 5 -13.79 -12.77 -28.72
CA ALA A 5 -12.79 -12.98 -27.69
C ALA A 5 -12.98 -11.98 -26.53
N LEU A 6 -13.14 -12.51 -25.30
CA LEU A 6 -13.26 -11.69 -24.10
C LEU A 6 -11.89 -11.08 -23.72
N PRO A 7 -11.87 -9.82 -23.26
CA PRO A 7 -10.65 -9.15 -22.86
C PRO A 7 -10.06 -9.80 -21.61
N SER A 8 -8.77 -10.10 -21.70
CA SER A 8 -7.95 -10.62 -20.61
C SER A 8 -7.99 -9.67 -19.41
N ARG A 9 -8.55 -10.16 -18.30
CA ARG A 9 -8.48 -9.49 -16.99
C ARG A 9 -7.03 -9.13 -16.71
N ALA A 10 -6.72 -7.83 -16.68
CA ALA A 10 -5.42 -7.33 -16.29
C ALA A 10 -5.08 -7.88 -14.90
N ASN A 11 -4.08 -8.75 -14.86
CA ASN A 11 -3.56 -9.36 -13.65
C ASN A 11 -2.78 -8.29 -12.88
N ILE A 12 -3.49 -7.45 -12.12
CA ILE A 12 -2.89 -6.50 -11.18
C ILE A 12 -2.27 -7.36 -10.08
N ALA A 13 -1.00 -7.69 -10.24
CA ALA A 13 -0.26 -8.44 -9.24
C ALA A 13 -0.38 -7.73 -7.88
N SER A 14 -0.91 -8.45 -6.87
CA SER A 14 -0.92 -8.06 -5.45
C SER A 14 0.51 -7.92 -4.92
N ARG A 15 1.24 -6.87 -5.33
CA ARG A 15 2.65 -6.68 -4.97
C ARG A 15 2.88 -6.00 -3.60
N SER A 16 1.86 -5.73 -2.79
CA SER A 16 2.06 -4.91 -1.56
C SER A 16 1.48 -5.45 -0.26
N ALA A 17 0.92 -6.66 -0.18
CA ALA A 17 0.34 -7.15 1.08
C ALA A 17 1.39 -7.49 2.17
N ASN A 18 2.65 -7.72 1.80
CA ASN A 18 3.70 -8.16 2.73
C ASN A 18 4.83 -7.14 2.98
N ALA A 19 4.69 -5.88 2.53
CA ALA A 19 5.69 -4.87 2.88
C ALA A 19 5.48 -4.44 4.34
N PRO A 20 6.46 -4.60 5.24
CA PRO A 20 6.31 -4.18 6.62
C PRO A 20 6.02 -2.67 6.67
N ALA A 21 4.86 -2.32 7.23
CA ALA A 21 4.37 -0.94 7.27
C ALA A 21 5.22 -0.02 8.17
N ALA A 22 6.01 -0.61 9.08
CA ALA A 22 6.75 0.11 10.10
C ALA A 22 8.25 -0.25 10.12
N LEU A 23 9.06 0.71 10.55
CA LEU A 23 10.47 0.50 10.86
C LEU A 23 10.60 -0.25 12.19
N ILE A 24 11.57 -1.16 12.28
CA ILE A 24 11.90 -1.88 13.53
C ILE A 24 12.31 -0.88 14.63
N ARG A 25 13.06 0.16 14.26
CA ARG A 25 13.43 1.27 15.13
C ARG A 25 13.21 2.61 14.43
N PRO A 26 12.73 3.67 15.14
CA PRO A 26 12.58 4.99 14.56
C PRO A 26 13.89 5.50 13.96
N CYS A 27 13.87 5.87 12.68
CA CYS A 27 15.05 6.40 12.00
C CYS A 27 14.65 7.39 10.91
N CYS A 28 15.37 8.52 10.83
CA CYS A 28 15.18 9.48 9.74
C CYS A 28 16.06 9.14 8.54
N LEU A 29 15.72 9.71 7.39
CA LEU A 29 16.42 9.45 6.12
C LEU A 29 17.92 9.77 6.17
N ARG A 30 18.32 10.80 6.93
CA ARG A 30 19.73 11.19 7.05
C ARG A 30 20.50 10.22 7.96
N CYS A 31 19.90 9.79 9.07
CA CYS A 31 20.50 8.81 9.96
C CYS A 31 20.56 7.42 9.32
N SER A 32 19.54 7.03 8.54
CA SER A 32 19.51 5.73 7.86
C SER A 32 20.63 5.56 6.85
N LYS A 33 21.13 6.66 6.25
CA LYS A 33 22.29 6.66 5.35
C LYS A 33 23.63 6.40 6.05
N ARG A 34 23.70 6.56 7.37
CA ARG A 34 24.94 6.43 8.16
C ARG A 34 25.01 5.17 9.02
N LEU A 35 23.99 4.33 8.97
CA LEU A 35 23.87 3.16 9.85
C LEU A 35 25.05 2.18 9.72
N ALA A 36 25.55 1.92 8.52
CA ALA A 36 26.69 1.03 8.37
C ALA A 36 28.04 1.64 8.77
N SER A 37 28.16 2.98 8.78
CA SER A 37 29.37 3.68 9.24
C SER A 37 29.38 3.83 10.75
N GLU A 38 28.21 4.02 11.35
CA GLU A 38 28.00 4.24 12.78
C GLU A 38 26.91 3.27 13.25
N PRO A 39 27.24 1.98 13.52
CA PRO A 39 26.25 0.94 13.82
C PRO A 39 25.48 1.21 15.13
N ASP A 40 26.13 1.88 16.08
CA ASP A 40 25.54 2.29 17.37
C ASP A 40 24.65 3.54 17.27
N LEU A 41 24.50 4.12 16.06
CA LEU A 41 23.71 5.31 15.86
C LEU A 41 22.22 5.07 16.17
N ARG A 42 21.76 5.67 17.28
CA ARG A 42 20.34 5.71 17.63
C ARG A 42 19.71 7.04 17.21
N CYS A 43 18.76 6.96 16.28
CA CYS A 43 18.01 8.14 15.84
C CYS A 43 16.87 8.47 16.81
N ARG A 44 17.17 9.21 17.88
CA ARG A 44 16.16 9.64 18.86
C ARG A 44 15.38 10.86 18.35
N LYS A 45 14.07 10.73 18.21
CA LYS A 45 13.15 11.84 17.95
C LYS A 45 12.71 12.41 19.31
N LEU A 46 12.99 13.69 19.56
CA LEU A 46 12.65 14.34 20.83
C LEU A 46 11.18 14.79 20.80
N ASN A 47 10.37 14.32 21.76
CA ASN A 47 9.04 14.81 22.15
C ASN A 47 8.28 15.60 21.06
N ASN A 48 7.60 14.88 20.16
CA ASN A 48 6.75 15.41 19.07
C ASN A 48 7.43 16.36 18.06
N ARG A 49 8.74 16.60 18.18
CA ARG A 49 9.47 17.44 17.20
C ARG A 49 9.64 16.68 15.89
N SER A 50 9.55 17.39 14.78
CA SER A 50 9.77 16.84 13.43
C SER A 50 11.23 16.42 13.19
N VAL A 51 12.17 16.86 14.04
CA VAL A 51 13.62 16.70 13.86
C VAL A 51 14.23 15.78 14.92
N CYS A 52 15.07 14.84 14.49
CA CYS A 52 15.84 14.00 15.41
C CYS A 52 17.01 14.76 16.04
N GLU A 53 17.49 14.28 17.19
CA GLU A 53 18.54 14.95 17.96
C GLU A 53 19.80 15.26 17.14
N ARG A 54 20.25 14.29 16.33
CA ARG A 54 21.42 14.47 15.46
C ARG A 54 21.20 15.54 14.39
N CYS A 55 20.05 15.51 13.71
CA CYS A 55 19.74 16.50 12.67
C CYS A 55 19.61 17.91 13.27
N ARG A 56 19.08 18.01 14.50
CA ARG A 56 19.03 19.26 15.27
C ARG A 56 20.43 19.80 15.54
N ARG A 57 21.35 18.99 16.07
CA ARG A 57 22.74 19.41 16.33
C ARG A 57 23.46 19.89 15.06
N LEU A 58 23.13 19.31 13.91
CA LEU A 58 23.71 19.68 12.62
C LEU A 58 22.99 20.86 11.94
N ASN A 59 21.90 21.40 12.51
CA ASN A 59 21.02 22.38 11.88
C ASN A 59 20.59 21.96 10.46
N LYS A 60 20.21 20.68 10.28
CA LYS A 60 19.76 20.14 8.99
C LYS A 60 18.32 19.62 9.09
N PRO A 61 17.57 19.67 7.97
CA PRO A 61 16.22 19.13 7.94
C PRO A 61 16.23 17.62 8.14
N CYS A 62 15.17 17.13 8.76
CA CYS A 62 14.97 15.72 9.07
C CYS A 62 13.78 15.20 8.26
N HIS A 63 14.06 14.31 7.31
CA HIS A 63 13.04 13.73 6.43
C HIS A 63 12.69 12.30 6.87
N ALA A 64 11.43 11.92 6.64
CA ALA A 64 10.98 10.55 6.80
C ALA A 64 11.60 9.65 5.72
N VAL A 65 11.74 8.36 6.04
CA VAL A 65 12.20 7.37 5.06
C VAL A 65 11.04 7.05 4.11
N PRO A 66 11.27 7.04 2.77
CA PRO A 66 10.23 6.64 1.82
C PRO A 66 9.71 5.23 2.11
N GLN A 67 8.39 5.04 2.05
CA GLN A 67 7.73 3.76 2.34
C GLN A 67 8.30 2.60 1.51
N ALA A 68 8.56 2.83 0.22
CA ALA A 68 9.18 1.86 -0.68
C ALA A 68 10.58 1.38 -0.23
N CYS A 69 11.25 2.09 0.67
CA CYS A 69 12.58 1.75 1.16
C CYS A 69 12.58 1.11 2.56
N ILE A 70 11.44 1.03 3.25
CA ILE A 70 11.34 0.54 4.64
C ILE A 70 11.76 -0.92 4.76
N GLY A 71 11.27 -1.80 3.88
CA GLY A 71 11.63 -3.22 3.92
C GLY A 71 13.14 -3.46 3.80
N ARG A 72 13.82 -2.73 2.90
CA ARG A 72 15.27 -2.82 2.73
C ARG A 72 16.02 -2.23 3.92
N LEU A 73 15.54 -1.13 4.50
CA LEU A 73 16.12 -0.55 5.71
C LEU A 73 16.00 -1.49 6.91
N ASN A 74 14.85 -2.14 7.10
CA ASN A 74 14.67 -3.13 8.16
C ASN A 74 15.64 -4.32 8.00
N LYS A 75 15.88 -4.78 6.76
CA LYS A 75 16.89 -5.82 6.48
C LYS A 75 18.31 -5.36 6.84
N LEU A 76 18.65 -4.10 6.56
CA LEU A 76 19.94 -3.53 6.95
C LEU A 76 20.07 -3.43 8.48
N MET A 77 19.04 -2.94 9.18
CA MET A 77 19.04 -2.83 10.63
C MET A 77 19.28 -4.19 11.30
N ARG A 78 18.56 -5.24 10.87
CA ARG A 78 18.78 -6.60 11.38
C ARG A 78 20.20 -7.11 11.18
N ARG A 79 20.83 -6.80 10.03
CA ARG A 79 22.22 -7.18 9.76
C ARG A 79 23.20 -6.44 10.65
N ILE A 80 22.95 -5.17 10.91
CA ILE A 80 23.76 -4.38 11.84
C ILE A 80 23.60 -4.90 13.26
N ASP A 81 22.38 -5.18 13.69
CA ASP A 81 22.11 -5.72 15.02
C ASP A 81 22.82 -7.08 15.20
N ALA A 82 22.81 -7.95 14.17
CA ALA A 82 23.59 -9.19 14.16
C ALA A 82 25.12 -8.94 14.12
N ALA A 83 25.60 -7.94 13.38
CA ALA A 83 27.03 -7.60 13.39
C ALA A 83 27.49 -7.10 14.77
N LEU A 84 26.60 -6.44 15.53
CA LEU A 84 26.89 -5.94 16.87
C LEU A 84 26.95 -7.04 17.94
N THR A 85 26.38 -8.23 17.70
CA THR A 85 26.49 -9.36 18.65
C THR A 85 27.87 -10.02 18.63
N HIS A 86 28.69 -9.80 17.60
CA HIS A 86 30.07 -10.29 17.58
C HIS A 86 30.95 -9.51 18.58
N PRO A 87 31.96 -10.17 19.18
CA PRO A 87 32.86 -9.53 20.12
C PRO A 87 33.63 -8.35 19.48
N ASN A 88 33.91 -7.33 20.29
CA ASN A 88 34.66 -6.17 19.84
C ASN A 88 36.07 -6.58 19.39
N GLY A 89 36.51 -6.08 18.24
CA GLY A 89 37.82 -6.38 17.67
C GLY A 89 37.91 -7.70 16.89
N SER A 90 36.83 -8.49 16.78
CA SER A 90 36.87 -9.73 15.99
C SER A 90 36.91 -9.47 14.49
N ALA A 91 37.64 -10.31 13.75
CA ALA A 91 37.67 -10.27 12.29
C ALA A 91 36.28 -10.48 11.68
N GLU A 92 35.44 -11.31 12.31
CA GLU A 92 34.05 -11.54 11.93
C GLU A 92 33.21 -10.27 12.01
N LYS A 93 33.37 -9.48 13.08
CA LYS A 93 32.67 -8.19 13.24
C LYS A 93 33.08 -7.23 12.13
N ALA A 94 34.37 -7.13 11.83
CA ALA A 94 34.87 -6.28 10.76
C ALA A 94 34.31 -6.70 9.39
N ALA A 95 34.29 -8.01 9.09
CA ALA A 95 33.72 -8.56 7.86
C ALA A 95 32.20 -8.34 7.76
N ALA A 96 31.47 -8.50 8.87
CA ALA A 96 30.03 -8.25 8.93
C ALA A 96 29.72 -6.75 8.71
N ILE A 97 30.49 -5.85 9.31
CA ILE A 97 30.35 -4.39 9.09
C ILE A 97 30.69 -4.04 7.63
N ALA A 98 31.73 -4.62 7.04
CA ALA A 98 32.07 -4.41 5.63
C ALA A 98 30.90 -4.84 4.71
N THR A 99 30.26 -5.97 4.99
CA THR A 99 29.06 -6.43 4.29
C THR A 99 27.86 -5.50 4.51
N CYS A 100 27.72 -4.89 5.69
CA CYS A 100 26.70 -3.88 5.93
C CYS A 100 26.94 -2.61 5.12
N LYS A 101 28.20 -2.19 4.91
CA LYS A 101 28.56 -1.02 4.10
C LYS A 101 28.20 -1.19 2.63
N THR A 102 28.41 -2.37 2.04
CA THR A 102 27.99 -2.64 0.65
C THR A 102 26.46 -2.57 0.52
N PHE A 103 25.74 -3.16 1.48
CA PHE A 103 24.27 -3.10 1.51
C PHE A 103 23.74 -1.67 1.74
N GLN A 104 24.44 -0.87 2.55
CA GLN A 104 24.15 0.55 2.77
C GLN A 104 24.30 1.37 1.49
N ALA A 105 25.31 1.10 0.67
CA ALA A 105 25.49 1.77 -0.62
C ALA A 105 24.31 1.49 -1.56
N GLN A 106 23.89 0.21 -1.66
CA GLN A 106 22.71 -0.20 -2.44
C GLN A 106 21.41 0.43 -1.92
N TYR A 107 21.25 0.54 -0.60
CA TYR A 107 20.13 1.24 0.02
C TYR A 107 20.14 2.73 -0.34
N SER A 108 21.29 3.40 -0.22
CA SER A 108 21.42 4.84 -0.45
C SER A 108 21.16 5.20 -1.92
N SER A 109 21.69 4.41 -2.85
CA SER A 109 21.40 4.53 -4.29
C SER A 109 19.89 4.40 -4.58
N ARG A 110 19.22 3.41 -3.96
CA ARG A 110 17.77 3.23 -4.15
C ARG A 110 16.96 4.39 -3.60
N VAL A 111 17.32 4.89 -2.42
CA VAL A 111 16.68 6.07 -1.81
C VAL A 111 16.82 7.27 -2.73
N GLU A 112 18.01 7.49 -3.29
CA GLU A 112 18.25 8.60 -4.22
C GLU A 112 17.47 8.47 -5.51
N ALA A 113 17.34 7.26 -6.05
CA ALA A 113 16.48 7.00 -7.20
C ALA A 113 15.00 7.32 -6.90
N VAL A 114 14.48 6.91 -5.73
CA VAL A 114 13.11 7.23 -5.31
C VAL A 114 12.91 8.73 -5.11
N VAL A 115 13.83 9.39 -4.40
CA VAL A 115 13.75 10.85 -4.17
C VAL A 115 13.86 11.62 -5.47
N ARG A 116 14.69 11.17 -6.42
CA ARG A 116 14.79 11.76 -7.76
C ARG A 116 13.50 11.56 -8.55
N ALA A 117 12.90 10.36 -8.51
CA ALA A 117 11.62 10.09 -9.17
C ALA A 117 10.48 10.95 -8.61
N THR A 118 10.45 11.21 -7.29
CA THR A 118 9.43 12.08 -6.69
C THR A 118 9.68 13.58 -6.93
N ARG A 119 10.93 13.96 -7.22
CA ARG A 119 11.31 15.35 -7.56
C ARG A 119 11.27 15.64 -9.05
N ALA A 120 11.23 14.60 -9.89
CA ALA A 120 11.02 14.77 -11.30
C ALA A 120 9.76 15.64 -11.47
N PRO A 121 9.81 16.69 -12.30
CA PRO A 121 8.63 17.50 -12.56
C PRO A 121 7.52 16.52 -12.93
N ILE A 122 6.44 16.55 -12.17
CA ILE A 122 5.25 15.79 -12.53
C ILE A 122 4.89 16.33 -13.90
N ASN A 123 5.13 15.54 -14.94
CA ASN A 123 4.74 15.94 -16.27
C ASN A 123 3.22 16.08 -16.22
N LEU A 124 2.73 17.33 -16.23
CA LEU A 124 1.31 17.63 -16.14
C LEU A 124 0.51 16.87 -17.20
N GLN A 125 1.14 16.56 -18.34
CA GLN A 125 0.53 15.71 -19.37
C GLN A 125 0.32 14.28 -18.89
N ASN A 126 1.30 13.66 -18.22
CA ASN A 126 1.16 12.30 -17.69
C ASN A 126 0.14 12.24 -16.55
N LEU A 127 0.11 13.28 -15.70
CA LEU A 127 -0.92 13.38 -14.65
C LEU A 127 -2.31 13.58 -15.26
N GLY A 128 -2.44 14.47 -16.24
CA GLY A 128 -3.67 14.72 -16.97
C GLY A 128 -4.19 13.45 -17.66
N GLN A 129 -3.32 12.70 -18.34
CA GLN A 129 -3.67 11.42 -18.95
C GLN A 129 -4.09 10.38 -17.92
N ALA A 130 -3.40 10.28 -16.78
CA ALA A 130 -3.77 9.36 -15.71
C ALA A 130 -5.15 9.71 -15.12
N ILE A 131 -5.44 11.00 -14.92
CA ILE A 131 -6.74 11.48 -14.44
C ILE A 131 -7.84 11.18 -15.46
N LEU A 132 -7.63 11.51 -16.74
CA LEU A 132 -8.60 11.25 -17.80
C LEU A 132 -8.88 9.75 -17.97
N THR A 133 -7.85 8.92 -17.87
CA THR A 133 -8.00 7.46 -17.88
C THR A 133 -8.82 6.97 -16.69
N GLY A 134 -8.58 7.52 -15.49
CA GLY A 134 -9.37 7.22 -14.30
C GLY A 134 -10.84 7.62 -14.44
N ILE A 135 -11.12 8.79 -15.02
CA ILE A 135 -12.49 9.25 -15.28
C ILE A 135 -13.18 8.34 -16.30
N ALA A 136 -12.52 7.98 -17.38
CA ALA A 136 -13.08 7.07 -18.39
C ALA A 136 -13.43 5.70 -17.78
N GLN A 137 -12.58 5.15 -16.91
CA GLN A 137 -12.86 3.89 -16.21
C GLN A 137 -14.07 4.00 -15.26
N MET A 138 -14.19 5.11 -14.53
CA MET A 138 -15.35 5.36 -13.67
C MET A 138 -16.64 5.43 -14.49
N GLN A 139 -16.60 6.09 -15.65
CA GLN A 139 -17.74 6.19 -16.55
C GLN A 139 -18.16 4.81 -17.09
N SER A 140 -17.22 4.00 -17.59
CA SER A 140 -17.54 2.63 -18.02
C SER A 140 -18.10 1.75 -16.91
N THR A 141 -17.67 1.97 -15.65
CA THR A 141 -18.22 1.25 -14.50
C THR A 141 -19.65 1.66 -14.20
N LEU A 142 -19.95 2.97 -14.27
CA LEU A 142 -21.30 3.50 -14.07
C LEU A 142 -22.26 3.05 -15.18
N ASP A 143 -21.81 3.04 -16.43
CA ASP A 143 -22.60 2.55 -17.56
C ASP A 143 -22.93 1.06 -17.37
N GLY A 144 -21.95 0.24 -16.96
CA GLY A 144 -22.19 -1.17 -16.64
C GLY A 144 -23.20 -1.38 -15.51
N ILE A 145 -23.17 -0.56 -14.45
CA ILE A 145 -24.16 -0.61 -13.37
C ILE A 145 -25.55 -0.23 -13.90
N ASN A 146 -25.63 0.83 -14.71
CA ASN A 146 -26.88 1.30 -15.30
C ASN A 146 -27.51 0.22 -16.21
N ASP A 147 -26.69 -0.47 -17.01
CA ASP A 147 -27.16 -1.57 -17.85
C ASP A 147 -27.74 -2.72 -17.01
N VAL A 148 -27.07 -3.15 -15.94
CA VAL A 148 -27.61 -4.18 -15.04
C VAL A 148 -28.94 -3.73 -14.42
N LEU A 149 -29.06 -2.47 -14.03
CA LEU A 149 -30.30 -1.92 -13.48
C LEU A 149 -31.43 -1.86 -14.53
N ARG A 150 -31.13 -1.51 -15.78
CA ARG A 150 -32.12 -1.51 -16.87
C ARG A 150 -32.65 -2.91 -17.16
N TYR A 151 -31.76 -3.90 -17.25
CA TYR A 151 -32.17 -5.26 -17.57
C TYR A 151 -32.84 -5.97 -16.39
N SER A 152 -32.43 -5.72 -15.14
CA SER A 152 -33.06 -6.33 -13.96
C SER A 152 -34.54 -5.96 -13.77
N VAL A 153 -34.95 -4.74 -14.12
CA VAL A 153 -36.37 -4.31 -14.06
C VAL A 153 -37.21 -5.00 -15.14
N SER A 154 -36.64 -5.27 -16.31
CA SER A 154 -37.34 -5.95 -17.41
C SER A 154 -37.67 -7.41 -17.07
N TYR A 155 -36.78 -8.13 -16.38
CA TYR A 155 -37.03 -9.52 -15.98
C TYR A 155 -38.12 -9.68 -14.91
N CYS A 156 -38.44 -8.64 -14.12
CA CYS A 156 -39.52 -8.73 -13.14
C CYS A 156 -40.92 -8.64 -13.76
N PHE A 157 -41.09 -8.02 -14.92
CA PHE A 157 -42.40 -7.91 -15.58
C PHE A 157 -42.82 -9.18 -16.32
N ASP A 158 -41.88 -9.93 -16.91
CA ASP A 158 -42.20 -11.17 -17.63
C ASP A 158 -42.60 -12.34 -16.72
N ILE A 159 -42.11 -12.39 -15.48
CA ILE A 159 -42.54 -13.41 -14.50
C ILE A 159 -44.02 -13.21 -14.11
N HIS A 160 -44.52 -11.97 -14.17
CA HIS A 160 -45.92 -11.67 -13.86
C HIS A 160 -46.88 -11.93 -15.03
N ALA A 161 -46.39 -11.98 -16.27
CA ALA A 161 -47.17 -12.40 -17.43
C ALA A 161 -47.24 -13.93 -17.58
N CYS A 162 -46.21 -14.66 -17.12
CA CYS A 162 -46.16 -16.12 -17.21
C CYS A 162 -47.04 -16.84 -16.17
N THR A 163 -47.50 -16.17 -15.12
CA THR A 163 -48.35 -16.74 -14.06
C THR A 163 -49.85 -16.80 -14.41
N LYS A 164 -50.27 -16.28 -15.58
CA LYS A 164 -51.69 -16.34 -16.03
C LYS A 164 -52.00 -17.44 -17.05
N LEU A 165 -51.03 -18.26 -17.46
CA LEU A 165 -51.23 -19.28 -18.52
C LEU A 165 -50.93 -20.74 -18.10
N MET A 166 -50.89 -21.05 -16.80
CA MET A 166 -50.88 -22.46 -16.36
C MET A 166 -51.91 -22.72 -15.25
N PRO A 167 -53.03 -23.38 -15.57
CA PRO A 167 -53.77 -24.18 -14.62
C PRO A 167 -53.20 -25.60 -14.71
N CYS A 168 -52.40 -26.01 -13.73
CA CYS A 168 -52.34 -27.39 -13.22
C CYS A 168 -51.23 -27.50 -12.17
N GLY A 169 -51.62 -28.00 -11.01
CA GLY A 169 -50.83 -28.00 -9.80
C GLY A 169 -49.53 -28.80 -9.91
N LEU A 170 -48.44 -28.17 -9.50
CA LEU A 170 -47.35 -28.86 -8.82
C LEU A 170 -46.69 -27.85 -7.87
N ILE A 171 -46.91 -28.09 -6.58
CA ILE A 171 -46.31 -27.36 -5.48
C ILE A 171 -44.84 -27.78 -5.45
N TYR A 172 -43.97 -27.03 -6.12
CA TYR A 172 -42.54 -27.11 -5.89
C TYR A 172 -42.15 -26.02 -4.89
N HIS A 173 -41.67 -26.47 -3.74
CA HIS A 173 -41.17 -25.66 -2.65
C HIS A 173 -39.84 -25.00 -3.07
N LEU A 174 -39.91 -23.84 -3.73
CA LEU A 174 -38.73 -23.04 -4.03
C LEU A 174 -38.31 -22.27 -2.77
N SER A 175 -37.31 -22.79 -2.08
CA SER A 175 -36.63 -22.09 -0.98
C SER A 175 -35.91 -20.85 -1.52
N LEU A 176 -36.50 -19.69 -1.29
CA LEU A 176 -35.86 -18.39 -1.42
C LEU A 176 -34.66 -18.33 -0.46
N VAL A 177 -33.45 -18.57 -0.99
CA VAL A 177 -32.21 -18.25 -0.29
C VAL A 177 -32.03 -16.74 -0.35
N VAL A 178 -32.50 -16.07 0.70
CA VAL A 178 -32.19 -14.66 0.98
C VAL A 178 -30.70 -14.58 1.24
N ILE A 179 -29.93 -14.07 0.28
CA ILE A 179 -28.51 -13.76 0.48
C ILE A 179 -28.46 -12.45 1.29
N PRO A 180 -27.97 -12.46 2.55
CA PRO A 180 -27.88 -11.24 3.33
C PRO A 180 -26.81 -10.33 2.73
N THR A 181 -27.21 -9.12 2.33
CA THR A 181 -26.30 -8.04 2.00
C THR A 181 -25.57 -7.62 3.28
N THR A 182 -24.30 -7.97 3.37
CA THR A 182 -23.40 -7.50 4.45
C THR A 182 -23.17 -6.01 4.28
N THR A 183 -24.03 -5.24 4.94
CA THR A 183 -23.88 -3.80 5.13
C THR A 183 -22.52 -3.54 5.79
N THR A 184 -21.60 -3.00 5.02
CA THR A 184 -20.26 -2.64 5.50
C THR A 184 -20.41 -1.45 6.42
N LYS A 185 -20.40 -1.71 7.73
CA LYS A 185 -20.38 -0.71 8.79
C LYS A 185 -19.10 0.12 8.65
N MET A 186 -19.21 1.31 8.08
CA MET A 186 -18.18 2.34 8.19
C MET A 186 -17.99 2.69 9.66
N MET A 187 -16.84 2.31 10.23
CA MET A 187 -16.40 2.77 11.55
C MET A 187 -15.95 4.24 11.44
N THR A 188 -16.87 5.17 11.68
CA THR A 188 -16.52 6.54 12.08
C THR A 188 -16.56 6.63 13.60
N GLY A 189 -15.44 6.28 14.24
CA GLY A 189 -15.20 6.50 15.66
C GLY A 189 -14.25 7.67 15.87
N TRP A 190 -14.75 8.89 15.94
CA TRP A 190 -14.01 10.04 16.46
C TRP A 190 -14.24 10.11 17.99
N ARG A 191 -13.22 9.81 18.79
CA ARG A 191 -13.19 10.17 20.22
C ARG A 191 -12.49 11.52 20.36
N VAL A 192 -13.26 12.53 20.76
CA VAL A 192 -12.74 13.77 21.34
C VAL A 192 -12.60 13.55 22.84
N GLN A 193 -11.36 13.56 23.33
CA GLN A 193 -11.05 13.42 24.75
C GLN A 193 -10.95 14.83 25.36
N LYS A 194 -11.96 15.23 26.14
CA LYS A 194 -11.93 16.46 26.95
C LYS A 194 -11.01 16.25 28.15
N ARG A 195 -10.13 17.24 28.37
CA ARG A 195 -9.35 17.43 29.59
C ARG A 195 -10.26 17.97 30.69
N LEU A 196 -10.07 17.47 31.91
CA LEU A 196 -10.08 18.23 33.14
C LEU A 196 -8.79 17.86 33.89
#